data_AF-A0A7C8ABI1-F1
#
_entry.id   AF-A0A7C8ABI1-F1
#
_cell.length_a   1.000
_cell.length_b   1.000
_cell.length_c   1.000
_cell.angle_alpha   90.00
_cell.angle_beta   90.00
_cell.angle_gamma   90.00
#
_symmetry.space_group_name_H-M   'P 1'
#
loop_
_entity.id
_entity.type
_entity.pdbx_description
1 polymer ?
#
loop_
_entity_poly.entity_id
_entity_poly.type
_entity_poly.pdbx_seq_one_letter_code
_entity_poly.pdbx_strand_id
1 'polypeptide(L)' 'MRVTYYPGCSLEGTARDYADSIHGVCEAMGVELQEVPDWNCCGATAAHS' A
#
# COMPACT_ATOMS: atom_id res chain seq x y z
N MET A 1 -7.49 12.40 9.82
CA MET A 1 -8.11 12.28 8.47
C MET A 1 -8.10 10.80 8.11
N ARG A 2 -9.13 10.24 7.45
CA ARG A 2 -9.13 8.82 7.04
C ARG A 2 -9.14 8.69 5.53
N VAL A 3 -8.26 7.85 4.99
CA VAL A 3 -8.13 7.60 3.55
C VAL A 3 -8.12 6.11 3.28
N THR A 4 -8.58 5.75 2.08
CA THR A 4 -8.49 4.38 1.59
C THR A 4 -7.07 4.09 1.12
N TYR A 5 -6.53 2.94 1.49
CA TYR A 5 -5.16 2.51 1.23
C TYR A 5 -5.14 1.22 0.39
N TYR A 6 -4.43 1.26 -0.73
CA TYR A 6 -4.18 0.11 -1.59
C TYR A 6 -2.68 -0.19 -1.53
N PRO A 7 -2.23 -1.24 -0.82
CA PRO A 7 -0.80 -1.54 -0.71
C PRO A 7 -0.24 -2.12 -2.01
N GLY A 8 -1.02 -2.94 -2.72
CA GLY A 8 -0.55 -3.66 -3.90
C GLY A 8 0.50 -4.72 -3.56
N CYS A 9 0.80 -5.58 -4.53
CA CYS A 9 1.69 -6.74 -4.30
C CYS A 9 3.14 -6.37 -4.00
N SER A 10 3.62 -5.23 -4.48
CA SER A 10 5.01 -4.80 -4.26
C SER A 10 5.28 -4.37 -2.82
N LEU A 11 4.37 -3.58 -2.22
CA LEU A 11 4.52 -3.12 -0.83
C LEU A 11 4.37 -4.26 0.18
N GLU A 12 3.57 -5.30 -0.14
CA GLU A 12 3.51 -6.52 0.67
C GLU A 12 4.74 -7.43 0.52
N GLY A 13 5.36 -7.41 -0.65
CA GLY A 13 6.43 -8.32 -1.05
C GLY A 13 7.83 -7.74 -0.89
N THR A 14 8.33 -7.12 -1.95
CA THR A 14 9.74 -6.69 -2.07
C THR A 14 10.01 -5.28 -1.53
N ALA A 15 8.99 -4.46 -1.34
CA ALA A 15 9.09 -3.05 -0.93
C ALA A 15 8.42 -2.81 0.44
N ARG A 16 8.63 -3.73 1.38
CA ARG A 16 8.03 -3.66 2.74
C ARG A 16 8.52 -2.47 3.54
N ASP A 17 9.77 -2.08 3.34
CA ASP A 17 10.38 -0.87 3.90
C ASP A 17 9.63 0.41 3.49
N TYR A 18 9.12 0.45 2.25
CA TYR A 18 8.24 1.53 1.80
C TYR A 18 6.86 1.47 2.47
N ALA A 19 6.29 0.29 2.69
CA ALA A 19 5.04 0.14 3.44
C ALA A 19 5.19 0.69 4.87
N ASP A 20 6.25 0.30 5.58
CA ASP A 20 6.55 0.77 6.93
C ASP A 20 6.72 2.30 6.96
N SER A 21 7.42 2.85 5.96
CA SER A 21 7.61 4.30 5.81
C SER A 21 6.28 5.04 5.61
N ILE A 22 5.38 4.49 4.78
CA ILE A 22 4.05 5.05 4.54
C ILE A 22 3.22 5.04 5.84
N HIS A 23 3.20 3.92 6.57
CA HIS A 23 2.50 3.80 7.84
C HIS A 23 3.02 4.82 8.86
N GLY A 24 4.34 4.91 9.07
CA GLY A 24 4.92 5.83 10.04
C GLY A 24 4.68 7.31 9.71
N VAL A 25 4.82 7.69 8.44
CA VAL A 25 4.55 9.07 8.00
C VAL A 25 3.06 9.42 8.16
N CYS A 26 2.16 8.52 7.79
CA CYS A 26 0.72 8.73 7.94
C CYS A 26 0.31 8.82 9.41
N GLU A 27 0.83 7.96 10.28
CA GLU A 27 0.60 8.01 11.73
C GLU A 27 1.06 9.36 12.30
N ALA A 28 2.28 9.80 11.97
CA ALA A 28 2.83 11.08 12.43
C ALA A 28 1.98 12.30 11.98
N MET A 29 1.28 12.18 10.86
CA MET A 29 0.37 13.21 10.34
C MET A 29 -1.09 13.05 10.80
N GLY A 30 -1.42 12.06 11.61
CA GLY A 30 -2.80 11.77 12.02
C GLY A 30 -3.70 11.31 10.86
N VAL A 31 -3.12 10.61 9.89
CA VAL A 31 -3.81 10.00 8.75
C VAL A 31 -4.01 8.51 9.03
N GLU A 32 -5.28 8.10 9.08
CA GLU A 32 -5.66 6.70 9.19
C GLU A 32 -5.72 6.08 7.79
N LEU A 33 -4.94 5.01 7.60
CA LEU A 33 -4.91 4.21 6.38
C LEU A 33 -5.87 3.03 6.53
N GLN A 34 -7.02 3.09 5.84
CA GLN A 34 -7.97 2.00 5.77
C GLN A 34 -7.70 1.16 4.54
N GLU A 35 -7.18 -0.06 4.71
CA GLU A 35 -6.94 -0.95 3.58
C GLU A 35 -8.24 -1.28 2.82
N VAL A 36 -8.16 -1.30 1.48
CA VAL A 36 -9.27 -1.74 0.61
C VAL A 36 -9.54 -3.22 0.87
N PRO A 37 -10.77 -3.64 1.18
CA PRO A 37 -11.07 -5.07 1.32
C PRO A 37 -10.99 -5.77 -0.04
N ASP A 38 -10.41 -6.97 -0.06
CA ASP A 38 -10.37 -7.86 -1.24
C ASP A 38 -9.77 -7.20 -2.50
N TRP A 39 -8.72 -6.40 -2.32
CA TRP A 39 -8.01 -5.83 -3.45
C TRP A 39 -7.19 -6.90 -4.19
N ASN A 40 -7.01 -6.73 -5.49
CA ASN A 40 -6.19 -7.61 -6.32
C ASN A 40 -5.04 -6.84 -7.00
N CYS A 41 -4.07 -7.58 -7.53
CA CYS A 41 -2.93 -7.01 -8.25
C CYS A 41 -3.38 -6.06 -9.37
N CYS A 42 -2.78 -4.88 -9.46
CA CYS A 42 -3.09 -3.84 -10.45
C CYS A 42 -2.61 -4.17 -11.87
N GLY A 43 -1.79 -5.22 -12.04
CA GLY A 43 -1.26 -5.63 -13.34
C GLY A 43 -0.21 -4.69 -13.93
N ALA A 44 0.39 -3.81 -13.12
CA ALA A 44 1.39 -2.84 -13.59
C ALA A 44 2.71 -3.49 -14.06
N THR A 45 3.02 -4.71 -13.61
CA THR A 45 4.14 -5.49 -14.14
C THR A 45 3.70 -6.24 -15.40
N ALA A 46 4.52 -6.20 -16.45
CA ALA A 46 4.32 -7.05 -17.62
C ALA A 46 4.50 -8.52 -17.22
N ALA A 47 3.40 -9.18 -16.82
CA ALA A 47 3.42 -10.62 -16.53
C ALA A 47 3.61 -11.45 -17.81
N HIS A 48 3.27 -10.88 -18.96
CA HIS A 48 3.40 -11.47 -20.28
C HIS A 48 3.94 -10.41 -21.25
N SER A 49 5.19 -10.56 -21.66
CA SER A 49 5.81 -9.88 -22.81
C SER A 49 6.37 -10.93 -23.74
#